data_AF-A0AA41Y718-F1
#
_entry.id   AF-A0AA41Y718-F1
#
_cell.length_a   1.000
_cell.length_b   1.000
_cell.length_c   1.000
_cell.angle_alpha   90.00
_cell.angle_beta   90.00
_cell.angle_gamma   90.00
#
_symmetry.space_group_name_H-M   'P 1'
#
loop_
_entity.id
_entity.type
_entity.pdbx_description
1 polymer ?
#
loop_
_entity_poly.entity_id
_entity_poly.type
_entity_poly.pdbx_seq_one_letter_code
_entity_poly.pdbx_strand_id
1 'polypeptide(L)'
;MEKILKLIETNQLEQAQVMLQERLQKQPEDAGAYFLLGQIFCKKQEWGMAINCFRQALEIAPDYPRAKTQIDMANAILGYFTPDMFNP
;
A
#
# COMPACT_ATOMS: atom_id res chain seq x y z
N MET A 1 -11.54 -10.90 5.35
CA MET A 1 -10.24 -10.22 5.60
C MET A 1 -9.25 -11.06 6.38
N GLU A 2 -9.67 -11.86 7.37
CA GLU A 2 -8.76 -12.70 8.19
C GLU A 2 -7.74 -13.53 7.38
N LYS A 3 -8.20 -14.22 6.32
CA LYS A 3 -7.30 -14.98 5.42
C LYS A 3 -6.22 -14.11 4.77
N ILE A 4 -6.58 -12.91 4.30
CA ILE A 4 -5.65 -11.98 3.64
C ILE A 4 -4.62 -11.48 4.66
N LEU A 5 -5.06 -11.11 5.86
CA LEU A 5 -4.16 -10.68 6.94
C LEU A 5 -3.16 -11.78 7.30
N LYS A 6 -3.62 -13.02 7.45
CA LYS A 6 -2.75 -14.17 7.72
C LYS A 6 -1.69 -14.37 6.64
N LEU A 7 -2.04 -14.20 5.37
CA LEU A 7 -1.05 -14.31 4.28
C LEU A 7 -0.02 -13.18 4.31
N ILE A 8 -0.42 -11.96 4.67
CA ILE A 8 0.49 -10.83 4.84
C ILE A 8 1.46 -11.10 6.00
N GLU A 9 0.96 -11.69 7.10
CA GLU A 9 1.77 -12.09 8.26
C GLU A 9 2.76 -13.20 7.92
N THR A 10 2.36 -14.19 7.11
CA THR A 10 3.23 -15.29 6.66
C THR A 10 4.08 -14.95 5.43
N ASN A 11 4.13 -13.67 5.04
CA ASN A 11 4.88 -13.16 3.89
C ASN A 11 4.50 -13.78 2.53
N GLN A 12 3.29 -14.31 2.40
CA GLN A 12 2.73 -14.84 1.16
C GLN A 12 2.06 -13.70 0.36
N LEU A 13 2.89 -12.73 -0.03
CA LEU A 13 2.44 -11.43 -0.52
C LEU A 13 1.71 -11.51 -1.87
N GLU A 14 2.13 -12.39 -2.76
CA GLU A 14 1.53 -12.58 -4.09
C GLU A 14 0.09 -13.07 -3.98
N GLN A 15 -0.15 -14.07 -3.13
CA GLN A 15 -1.48 -14.61 -2.90
C GLN A 15 -2.40 -13.59 -2.22
N ALA A 16 -1.86 -12.83 -1.25
CA ALA A 16 -2.60 -11.76 -0.60
C ALA A 16 -2.99 -10.65 -1.60
N GLN A 17 -2.07 -10.27 -2.48
CA GLN A 17 -2.28 -9.28 -3.52
C GLN A 17 -3.38 -9.71 -4.50
N VAL A 18 -3.35 -10.94 -4.99
CA VAL A 18 -4.40 -11.47 -5.88
C VAL A 18 -5.77 -11.42 -5.21
N MET A 19 -5.89 -11.88 -3.96
CA MET A 19 -7.17 -11.85 -3.25
C MET A 19 -7.66 -10.42 -2.96
N LEU A 20 -6.76 -9.46 -2.72
CA LEU A 20 -7.10 -8.05 -2.58
C LEU A 20 -7.59 -7.46 -3.89
N GLN A 21 -6.94 -7.78 -5.02
CA GLN A 21 -7.37 -7.32 -6.34
C GLN A 21 -8.73 -7.88 -6.72
N GLU A 22 -8.99 -9.18 -6.49
CA GLU A 22 -10.32 -9.78 -6.68
C GLU A 22 -11.38 -9.14 -5.79
N ARG A 23 -11.02 -8.77 -4.55
CA ARG A 23 -11.91 -8.07 -3.64
C ARG A 23 -12.25 -6.68 -4.16
N LEU A 24 -11.25 -5.93 -4.62
CA LEU A 24 -11.43 -4.58 -5.19
C LEU A 24 -12.23 -4.61 -6.49
N GLN A 25 -12.18 -5.69 -7.28
CA GLN A 25 -13.07 -5.86 -8.44
C GLN A 25 -14.55 -5.95 -8.03
N LYS A 26 -14.85 -6.50 -6.85
CA LYS A 26 -16.23 -6.65 -6.34
C LYS A 26 -16.66 -5.46 -5.49
N GLN A 27 -15.72 -4.83 -4.80
CA GLN A 27 -15.91 -3.73 -3.85
C GLN A 27 -14.84 -2.66 -4.13
N PRO A 28 -15.02 -1.86 -5.19
CA PRO A 28 -14.04 -0.84 -5.59
C PRO A 28 -13.92 0.30 -4.57
N GLU A 29 -14.83 0.42 -3.61
CA GLU A 29 -14.81 1.43 -2.55
C GLU A 29 -14.37 0.85 -1.20
N ASP A 30 -13.59 -0.24 -1.20
CA ASP A 30 -13.02 -0.79 0.03
C ASP A 30 -11.67 -0.13 0.37
N ALA A 31 -11.72 0.93 1.18
CA ALA A 31 -10.54 1.64 1.65
C ALA A 31 -9.56 0.73 2.41
N GLY A 32 -10.06 -0.26 3.15
CA GLY A 32 -9.24 -1.21 3.89
C GLY A 32 -8.47 -2.15 2.96
N ALA A 33 -9.09 -2.58 1.85
CA ALA A 33 -8.43 -3.40 0.85
C ALA A 33 -7.32 -2.62 0.13
N TYR A 34 -7.55 -1.36 -0.27
CA TYR A 34 -6.50 -0.51 -0.81
C TYR A 34 -5.36 -0.28 0.17
N PHE A 35 -5.67 -0.04 1.44
CA PHE A 35 -4.64 0.13 2.46
C PHE A 35 -3.76 -1.12 2.63
N LEU A 36 -4.35 -2.31 2.69
CA LEU A 36 -3.58 -3.55 2.80
C LEU A 36 -2.78 -3.85 1.54
N LEU A 37 -3.30 -3.49 0.36
CA LEU A 37 -2.56 -3.59 -0.89
C LEU A 37 -1.34 -2.66 -0.87
N GLY A 38 -1.50 -1.44 -0.36
CA GLY A 38 -0.39 -0.52 -0.12
C GLY A 38 0.66 -1.08 0.84
N GLN A 39 0.25 -1.74 1.93
CA GLN A 39 1.18 -2.41 2.85
C GLN A 39 1.97 -3.55 2.18
N ILE A 40 1.33 -4.31 1.29
CA ILE A 40 2.01 -5.34 0.50
C ILE A 40 3.09 -4.70 -0.38
N PHE A 41 2.77 -3.62 -1.08
CA PHE A 41 3.74 -2.90 -1.91
C PHE A 41 4.87 -2.30 -1.07
N CYS A 42 4.62 -1.80 0.13
CA CYS A 42 5.67 -1.39 1.07
C CYS A 42 6.62 -2.56 1.42
N LYS A 43 6.07 -3.74 1.70
CA LYS A 43 6.90 -4.94 1.97
C LYS A 43 7.74 -5.36 0.77
N LYS A 44 7.25 -5.11 -0.44
CA LYS A 44 7.99 -5.31 -1.70
C LYS A 44 8.94 -4.17 -2.07
N GLN A 45 8.98 -3.10 -1.26
CA GLN A 45 9.73 -1.86 -1.55
C GLN A 45 9.28 -1.15 -2.84
N GLU A 46 8.07 -1.44 -3.30
CA GLU A 46 7.44 -0.81 -4.46
C GLU A 46 6.73 0.49 -4.01
N TRP A 47 7.51 1.44 -3.51
CA TRP A 47 7.00 2.62 -2.79
C TRP A 47 6.01 3.46 -3.59
N GLY A 48 6.23 3.63 -4.90
CA GLY A 48 5.31 4.38 -5.76
C GLY A 48 3.92 3.71 -5.87
N MET A 49 3.89 2.38 -6.00
CA MET A 49 2.62 1.63 -6.03
C MET A 49 1.93 1.66 -4.66
N ALA A 50 2.70 1.60 -3.57
CA ALA A 50 2.18 1.74 -2.22
C ALA A 50 1.47 3.09 -2.02
N ILE A 51 2.11 4.19 -2.43
CA ILE A 51 1.53 5.54 -2.34
C ILE A 51 0.22 5.62 -3.11
N ASN A 52 0.16 5.10 -4.34
CA ASN A 52 -1.08 5.11 -5.14
C ASN A 52 -2.22 4.38 -4.42
N CYS A 53 -1.94 3.22 -3.81
CA CYS A 53 -2.95 2.48 -3.04
C CYS A 53 -3.41 3.24 -1.80
N PHE A 54 -2.49 3.86 -1.05
CA PHE A 54 -2.87 4.65 0.11
C PHE A 54 -3.67 5.91 -0.25
N ARG A 55 -3.38 6.53 -1.41
CA ARG A 55 -4.17 7.66 -1.92
C ARG A 55 -5.59 7.23 -2.26
N GLN A 56 -5.78 6.09 -2.92
CA GLN A 56 -7.12 5.53 -3.15
C GLN A 56 -7.87 5.27 -1.85
N ALA A 57 -7.19 4.73 -0.82
CA ALA A 57 -7.80 4.54 0.49
C ALA A 57 -8.25 5.87 1.13
N LEU A 58 -7.48 6.96 0.98
CA LEU A 58 -7.83 8.29 1.47
C LEU A 58 -8.92 8.98 0.64
N GLU A 59 -9.01 8.71 -0.66
CA GLU A 59 -10.10 9.21 -1.51
C GLU A 59 -11.45 8.63 -1.07
N ILE A 60 -11.47 7.35 -0.71
CA ILE A 60 -12.67 6.65 -0.22
C ILE A 60 -12.96 7.03 1.25
N ALA A 61 -11.93 7.04 2.09
CA ALA A 61 -12.03 7.35 3.52
C ALA A 61 -11.01 8.45 3.88
N PRO A 62 -11.39 9.74 3.75
CA PRO A 62 -10.49 10.86 4.04
C PRO A 62 -9.98 10.88 5.48
N ASP A 63 -10.78 10.38 6.42
CA ASP A 63 -10.42 10.22 7.83
C ASP A 63 -9.79 8.84 8.10
N TYR A 64 -8.79 8.48 7.30
CA TYR A 64 -7.99 7.28 7.52
C TYR A 64 -6.54 7.66 7.85
N PRO A 65 -6.25 8.12 9.09
CA PRO A 65 -4.95 8.68 9.48
C PRO A 65 -3.77 7.76 9.17
N ARG A 66 -4.00 6.45 9.28
CA ARG A 66 -2.98 5.43 9.01
C ARG A 66 -2.49 5.46 7.56
N ALA A 67 -3.34 5.75 6.57
CA ALA A 67 -2.92 5.84 5.18
C ALA A 67 -2.04 7.07 4.91
N LYS A 68 -2.38 8.22 5.50
CA LYS A 68 -1.55 9.44 5.37
C LYS A 68 -0.14 9.23 5.91
N THR A 69 -0.03 8.66 7.12
CA THR A 69 1.28 8.35 7.71
C THR A 69 2.13 7.42 6.84
N GLN A 70 1.51 6.44 6.18
CA GLN A 70 2.23 5.54 5.27
C GLN A 70 2.70 6.22 3.99
N ILE A 71 1.93 7.18 3.45
CA ILE A 71 2.35 8.01 2.32
C ILE A 71 3.56 8.86 2.70
N ASP A 72 3.50 9.54 3.85
CA ASP A 72 4.61 10.39 4.33
C ASP A 72 5.89 9.57 4.51
N MET A 73 5.78 8.36 5.07
CA MET A 73 6.88 7.41 5.18
C MET A 73 7.45 7.00 3.81
N ALA A 74 6.60 6.58 2.88
CA ALA A 74 7.04 6.16 1.56
C ALA A 74 7.71 7.31 0.76
N ASN A 75 7.19 8.53 0.88
CA ASN A 75 7.79 9.72 0.29
C ASN A 75 9.14 10.06 0.91
N ALA A 76 9.30 9.95 2.24
CA ALA A 76 10.58 10.16 2.90
C ALA A 76 11.64 9.14 2.44
N ILE A 77 11.24 7.88 2.27
CA ILE A 77 12.11 6.81 1.76
C ILE A 77 12.54 7.12 0.33
N LEU A 78 11.60 7.40 -0.58
CA LEU A 78 11.92 7.78 -1.95
C LEU A 78 12.81 9.02 -2.01
N GLY A 79 12.49 10.03 -1.21
CA GLY A 79 13.26 11.28 -1.09
C GLY A 79 14.65 11.10 -0.50
N TYR A 80 14.94 9.99 0.20
CA TYR A 80 16.30 9.62 0.65
C TYR A 80 17.06 8.84 -0.42
N PHE A 81 16.38 8.07 -1.28
CA PHE A 81 17.01 7.30 -2.35
C PHE A 81 17.26 8.13 -3.63
N THR A 82 16.44 9.16 -3.90
CA THR A 82 16.61 10.05 -5.07
C THR A 82 17.77 11.07 -5.02
N PRO A 83 18.27 11.57 -3.86
CA PRO A 83 19.36 12.54 -3.81
C PRO A 83 20.69 12.00 -4.35
N ASP A 84 20.99 10.70 -4.13
CA ASP A 84 22.25 10.09 -4.56
C ASP A 84 22.35 9.80 -6.07
N MET A 85 21.24 9.90 -6.82
CA MET A 85 21.29 9.79 -8.29
C MET A 85 21.76 11.08 -8.98
N PHE A 86 21.85 12.20 -8.25
CA PHE A 86 22.24 13.51 -8.78
C PHE A 86 23.36 14.16 -7.95
N ASN A 87 24.35 13.36 -7.50
CA ASN A 87 25.63 13.89 -7.06
C ASN A 87 26.62 13.80 -8.24
N PRO A 88 26.72 14.83 -9.11
CA PRO A 88 27.73 14.91 -10.18
C PRO A 88 29.15 15.02 -9.63
#